data_AF-A0A3M1J759-F1
#
_entry.id   AF-A0A3M1J759-F1
#
_cell.length_a   1.000
_cell.length_b   1.000
_cell.length_c   1.000
_cell.angle_alpha   90.00
_cell.angle_beta   90.00
_cell.angle_gamma   90.00
#
_symmetry.space_group_name_H-M   'P 1'
#
loop_
_entity.id
_entity.type
_entity.pdbx_description
1 polymer ?
#
loop_
_entity_poly.entity_id
_entity_poly.type
_entity_poly.pdbx_seq_one_letter_code
_entity_poly.pdbx_strand_id
1 'polypeptide(L)'
;TAGNQKHVRAVYEKLLTIRLFKRAEQVGDIGMEKVEEMMQETGLTPEMCEEIYRLTSLPTFDERFVVPPMHREQAVELMGDPYTFKAETGVGFKDKPHRGL
;
A
#
# COMPACT_ATOMS: atom_id res chain seq x y z
N THR A 1 -18.15 -4.37 1.91
CA THR A 1 -18.54 -5.64 1.26
C THR A 1 -20.06 -5.77 1.08
N ALA A 2 -20.77 -4.77 0.53
CA ALA A 2 -22.22 -4.84 0.24
C ALA A 2 -23.10 -5.46 1.36
N GLY A 3 -22.82 -5.15 2.63
CA GLY A 3 -23.53 -5.71 3.79
C GLY A 3 -22.98 -7.02 4.37
N ASN A 4 -21.95 -7.63 3.77
CA ASN A 4 -21.31 -8.85 4.30
C ASN A 4 -20.44 -8.52 5.52
N GLN A 5 -21.07 -8.60 6.69
CA GLN A 5 -20.45 -8.35 8.00
C GLN A 5 -19.39 -9.39 8.38
N LYS A 6 -19.51 -10.63 7.91
CA LYS A 6 -18.56 -11.71 8.26
C LYS A 6 -17.15 -11.37 7.78
N HIS A 7 -17.03 -10.84 6.57
CA HIS A 7 -15.74 -10.42 6.04
C HIS A 7 -15.11 -9.29 6.86
N VAL A 8 -15.92 -8.31 7.27
CA VAL A 8 -15.46 -7.18 8.08
C VAL A 8 -15.00 -7.64 9.46
N ARG A 9 -15.80 -8.51 10.11
CA ARG A 9 -15.45 -9.10 11.41
C ARG A 9 -14.11 -9.85 11.35
N ALA A 10 -13.91 -10.69 10.34
CA ALA A 10 -12.66 -11.45 10.18
C ALA A 10 -11.42 -10.54 10.05
N VAL A 11 -11.54 -9.39 9.37
CA VAL A 11 -10.44 -8.41 9.30
C VAL A 11 -10.17 -7.77 10.66
N TYR A 12 -11.22 -7.41 11.40
CA TYR A 12 -11.05 -6.84 12.74
C TYR A 12 -10.45 -7.83 13.75
N GLU A 13 -10.85 -9.10 13.71
CA GLU A 13 -10.27 -10.15 14.53
C GLU A 13 -8.76 -10.28 14.28
N LYS A 14 -8.33 -10.30 13.00
CA LYS A 14 -6.90 -10.27 12.64
C LYS A 14 -6.16 -9.07 13.23
N LEU A 15 -6.71 -7.86 13.06
CA LEU A 15 -6.09 -6.64 13.59
C LEU A 15 -6.02 -6.64 15.12
N LEU A 16 -7.02 -7.21 15.80
CA LEU A 16 -7.00 -7.35 17.25
C LEU A 16 -5.95 -8.36 17.71
N THR A 17 -5.85 -9.52 17.06
CA THR A 17 -4.82 -10.53 17.33
C THR A 17 -3.42 -9.93 17.26
N ILE A 18 -3.11 -9.17 16.21
CA ILE A 18 -1.80 -8.52 16.03
C ILE A 18 -1.52 -7.53 17.17
N ARG A 19 -2.51 -6.73 17.58
CA ARG A 19 -2.37 -5.80 18.71
C ARG A 19 -2.10 -6.52 20.02
N LEU A 20 -2.77 -7.64 20.26
CA LEU A 20 -2.58 -8.44 21.47
C LEU A 20 -1.22 -9.14 21.47
N PHE A 21 -0.76 -9.62 20.32
CA PHE A 21 0.58 -10.17 20.14
C PHE A 21 1.66 -9.16 20.54
N LYS A 22 1.63 -7.95 19.97
CA LYS A 22 2.60 -6.91 20.30
C LYS A 22 2.50 -6.45 21.76
N ARG A 23 1.30 -6.46 22.36
CA ARG A 23 1.12 -6.14 23.78
C ARG A 23 1.69 -7.23 24.69
N ALA A 24 1.46 -8.49 24.38
CA ALA A 24 2.04 -9.61 25.11
C ALA A 24 3.58 -9.55 25.08
N GLU A 25 4.16 -9.19 23.94
CA GLU A 25 5.62 -9.03 23.79
C GLU A 25 6.18 -7.79 24.52
N GLN A 26 5.55 -6.63 24.37
CA GLN A 26 6.12 -5.36 24.87
C GLN A 26 5.75 -5.02 26.30
N VAL A 27 4.54 -5.38 26.73
CA VAL A 27 4.00 -5.06 28.06
C VAL A 27 4.03 -6.28 28.98
N GLY A 28 3.82 -7.48 28.44
CA GLY A 28 3.84 -8.74 29.21
C GLY A 28 2.63 -8.92 30.13
N ASP A 29 1.59 -8.09 30.01
CA ASP A 29 0.36 -8.16 30.80
C ASP A 29 -0.69 -9.11 30.22
N ILE A 30 -0.38 -9.76 29.10
CA ILE A 30 -1.20 -10.75 28.42
C ILE A 30 -0.37 -12.01 28.20
N GLY A 31 -0.92 -13.16 28.58
CA GLY A 31 -0.27 -14.45 28.35
C GLY A 31 -0.24 -14.83 26.87
N MET A 32 0.90 -15.38 26.42
CA MET A 32 1.08 -15.77 25.02
C MET A 32 0.12 -16.87 24.57
N GLU A 33 -0.32 -17.75 25.48
CA GLU A 33 -1.32 -18.79 25.22
C GLU A 33 -2.60 -18.23 24.58
N LYS A 34 -3.12 -17.12 25.12
CA LYS A 34 -4.32 -16.47 24.57
C LYS A 34 -4.08 -15.90 23.18
N VAL A 35 -2.87 -15.40 22.93
CA VAL A 35 -2.50 -14.86 21.63
C VAL A 35 -2.39 -16.00 20.61
N GLU A 36 -1.79 -17.13 21.00
CA GLU A 36 -1.68 -18.33 20.17
C GLU A 36 -3.05 -18.89 19.78
N GLU A 37 -4.00 -18.96 20.71
CA GLU A 37 -5.39 -19.33 20.42
C GLU A 37 -6.00 -18.42 19.34
N MET A 38 -5.88 -17.10 19.52
CA MET A 38 -6.40 -16.13 18.55
C MET A 38 -5.67 -16.18 17.20
N MET A 39 -4.38 -16.51 17.18
CA MET A 39 -3.61 -16.72 15.95
C MET A 39 -4.12 -17.94 15.19
N GLN A 40 -4.47 -19.03 15.89
CA GLN A 40 -5.08 -20.22 15.28
C GLN A 40 -6.43 -19.89 14.65
N GLU A 41 -7.30 -19.15 15.35
CA GLU A 41 -8.61 -18.75 14.83
C GLU A 41 -8.51 -17.83 13.60
N THR A 42 -7.52 -16.93 13.59
CA THR A 42 -7.34 -15.93 12.53
C THR A 42 -6.44 -16.40 11.38
N GLY A 43 -5.74 -17.53 11.56
CA GLY A 43 -4.78 -18.09 10.60
C GLY A 43 -3.53 -17.22 10.43
N LEU A 44 -3.11 -16.50 11.48
CA LEU A 44 -1.92 -15.67 11.47
C LEU A 44 -0.74 -16.44 12.06
N THR A 45 0.46 -16.22 11.50
CA THR A 45 1.72 -16.66 12.13
C THR A 45 2.38 -15.50 12.87
N PRO A 46 3.33 -15.77 13.78
CA PRO A 46 4.12 -14.72 14.43
C PRO A 46 4.83 -13.80 13.43
N GLU A 47 5.37 -14.37 12.35
CA GLU A 47 6.06 -13.61 11.29
C GLU A 47 5.08 -12.67 10.58
N MET A 48 3.89 -13.18 10.22
CA MET A 48 2.85 -12.34 9.62
C MET A 48 2.40 -11.22 10.56
N CYS A 49 2.31 -11.49 11.86
CA CYS A 49 1.94 -10.47 12.84
C CYS A 49 2.98 -9.36 12.91
N GLU A 50 4.28 -9.71 12.86
CA GLU A 50 5.35 -8.73 12.85
C GLU A 50 5.38 -7.91 11.56
N GLU A 51 5.25 -8.55 10.40
CA GLU A 51 5.23 -7.87 9.10
C GLU A 51 4.04 -6.92 8.97
N ILE A 52 2.84 -7.36 9.37
CA ILE A 52 1.65 -6.52 9.33
C ILE A 52 1.82 -5.36 10.32
N TYR A 53 2.26 -5.61 11.55
CA TYR A 53 2.51 -4.55 12.53
C TYR A 53 3.49 -3.50 11.99
N ARG A 54 4.58 -3.94 11.36
CA ARG A 54 5.59 -3.07 10.75
C ARG A 54 4.97 -2.19 9.66
N LEU A 55 4.18 -2.77 8.76
CA LEU A 55 3.51 -2.03 7.68
C LEU A 55 2.41 -1.08 8.17
N THR A 56 1.68 -1.44 9.21
CA THR A 56 0.56 -0.62 9.70
C THR A 56 0.96 0.44 10.72
N SER A 57 2.00 0.17 11.50
CA SER A 57 2.38 1.01 12.66
C SER A 57 3.72 1.71 12.48
N LEU A 58 4.64 1.14 11.70
CA LEU A 58 6.00 1.65 11.50
C LEU A 58 6.41 1.77 10.00
N PRO A 59 5.52 2.18 9.07
CA PRO A 59 5.91 2.22 7.67
C PRO A 59 6.83 3.41 7.37
N THR A 60 7.91 3.16 6.63
CA THR A 60 8.74 4.22 6.04
C THR A 60 8.01 4.93 4.90
N PHE A 61 8.53 6.06 4.42
CA PHE A 61 7.90 6.79 3.32
C PHE A 61 7.79 5.92 2.06
N ASP A 62 8.87 5.22 1.71
CA ASP A 62 8.95 4.39 0.51
C ASP A 62 8.01 3.17 0.57
N GLU A 63 7.73 2.65 1.76
CA GLU A 63 6.84 1.50 1.93
C GLU A 63 5.35 1.87 1.89
N ARG A 64 5.00 3.12 2.19
CA ARG A 64 3.61 3.59 2.05
C ARG A 64 3.20 3.74 0.59
N PHE A 65 4.15 4.02 -0.29
CA PHE A 65 3.89 4.43 -1.66
C PHE A 65 4.73 3.63 -2.66
N VAL A 66 4.26 2.42 -2.97
CA VAL A 66 4.85 1.60 -4.04
C VAL A 66 4.17 1.93 -5.36
N VAL A 67 4.46 3.13 -5.91
CA VAL A 67 3.90 3.60 -7.18
C VAL A 67 4.95 3.44 -8.29
N PRO A 68 4.79 2.47 -9.21
CA PRO A 68 5.75 2.29 -10.30
C PRO A 68 5.67 3.44 -11.30
N PRO A 69 6.77 3.72 -12.04
CA PRO A 69 6.74 4.72 -13.10
C PRO A 69 5.77 4.30 -14.21
N MET A 70 4.98 5.25 -14.69
CA MET A 70 3.96 5.01 -15.73
C MET A 70 4.54 4.79 -17.14
N HIS A 71 5.87 4.67 -17.28
CA HIS A 71 6.56 4.55 -18.57
C HIS A 71 6.01 5.51 -19.65
N ARG A 72 5.83 6.79 -19.29
CA ARG A 72 5.15 7.81 -20.13
C ARG A 72 5.79 7.95 -21.52
N GLU A 73 7.10 7.74 -21.62
CA GLU A 73 7.83 7.81 -22.87
C GLU A 73 7.36 6.75 -23.87
N GLN A 74 7.15 5.50 -23.44
CA GLN A 74 6.64 4.42 -24.29
C GLN A 74 5.22 4.72 -24.79
N ALA A 75 4.37 5.31 -23.95
CA ALA A 75 3.02 5.68 -24.33
C ALA A 75 3.01 6.81 -25.38
N VAL A 76 3.94 7.76 -25.26
CA VAL A 76 4.07 8.90 -26.18
C VAL A 76 4.73 8.48 -27.50
N GLU A 77 5.66 7.53 -27.46
CA GLU A 77 6.36 7.01 -28.64
C GLU A 77 5.40 6.48 -29.72
N LEU A 78 4.25 5.93 -29.31
CA LEU A 78 3.17 5.50 -30.21
C LEU A 78 2.52 6.65 -30.99
N MET A 79 2.63 7.89 -30.51
CA MET A 79 2.04 9.10 -31.12
C MET A 79 3.10 10.02 -31.75
N GLY A 80 4.39 9.78 -31.50
CA GLY A 80 5.50 10.57 -32.04
C GLY A 80 6.72 10.56 -31.12
N ASP A 81 7.73 11.35 -31.46
CA ASP A 81 8.96 11.45 -30.65
C ASP A 81 8.67 12.04 -29.24
N PRO A 82 9.04 11.34 -28.15
CA PRO A 82 8.84 11.81 -26.78
C PRO A 82 9.54 13.14 -26.47
N TYR A 83 10.69 13.42 -27.08
CA TYR A 83 11.39 14.70 -26.87
C TYR A 83 10.60 15.87 -27.46
N THR A 84 10.07 15.69 -28.66
CA THR A 84 9.18 16.65 -29.31
C THR A 84 7.91 16.87 -28.49
N PHE A 85 7.26 15.80 -28.02
CA PHE A 85 6.07 15.90 -27.18
C PHE A 85 6.33 16.69 -25.88
N LYS A 86 7.49 16.48 -25.24
CA LYS A 86 7.89 17.25 -24.06
C LYS A 86 8.07 18.74 -24.36
N ALA A 87 8.58 19.09 -25.54
CA ALA A 87 8.77 20.48 -25.97
C ALA A 87 7.46 21.18 -26.34
N GLU A 88 6.49 20.43 -26.88
CA GLU A 88 5.21 20.97 -27.36
C GLU A 88 4.12 21.06 -26.26
N THR A 89 4.32 20.42 -25.10
CA THR A 89 3.31 20.32 -24.04
C THR A 89 3.61 21.23 -22.84
N GLY A 90 2.56 21.70 -22.14
CA GLY A 90 2.68 22.38 -20.85
C GLY A 90 2.30 23.88 -20.83
N VAL A 91 2.28 24.56 -21.97
CA VAL A 91 1.79 25.94 -22.08
C VAL A 91 0.38 25.93 -22.69
N GLY A 92 -0.56 26.70 -22.13
CA GLY A 92 -2.01 26.62 -22.37
C GLY A 92 -2.53 26.98 -23.77
N PHE A 93 -1.70 26.88 -24.80
CA PHE A 93 -2.11 27.00 -26.18
C PHE A 93 -2.67 25.66 -26.67
N LYS A 94 -3.77 25.70 -27.43
CA LYS A 94 -4.34 24.49 -28.07
C LYS A 94 -3.52 24.03 -29.28
N ASP A 95 -2.77 24.96 -29.87
CA ASP A 95 -1.98 24.74 -31.08
C ASP A 95 -0.52 24.42 -30.73
N LYS A 96 0.12 23.57 -31.53
CA LYS A 96 1.52 23.23 -31.37
C LYS A 96 2.40 24.47 -31.64
N PRO A 97 3.46 24.68 -30.85
CA PRO A 97 4.37 25.80 -31.08
C PRO A 97 5.05 25.64 -32.45
N HIS A 98 4.88 26.65 -33.31
CA HIS A 98 5.59 26.73 -34.59
C HIS A 98 6.82 27.62 -34.44
N ARG A 99 7.95 27.18 -34.99
CA ARG A 99 9.12 28.04 -35.13
C ARG A 99 8.77 29.15 -36.12
N GLY A 100 8.97 30.42 -35.73
CA GLY A 100 8.82 31.55 -36.64
C GLY A 100 9.82 31.49 -37.80
N LEU A 101 9.45 32.10 -38.93
CA LEU A 101 10.38 32.41 -40.03
C LEU A 101 11.49 33.35 -39.55
#